data_AF-A0A357R433-F1
#
_entry.id   AF-A0A357R433-F1
#
_cell.length_a   1.000
_cell.length_b   1.000
_cell.length_c   1.000
_cell.angle_alpha   90.00
_cell.angle_beta   90.00
_cell.angle_gamma   90.00
#
_symmetry.space_group_name_H-M   'P 1'
#
loop_
_entity.id
_entity.type
_entity.pdbx_description
1 polymer ?
#
loop_
_entity_poly.entity_id
_entity_poly.type
_entity_poly.pdbx_seq_one_letter_code
_entity_poly.pdbx_strand_id
1 'polypeptide(L)'
;LILGKYFNTMEVRSLVKTIYSTYFMRPQLGLPYSVEFAKTKPVQVEWGDEDGVSFIRATYHSSSRPGIVIERLARLGADGLFSQQWSIINAGEEPAANLWFKTMINFDNVWPVLPLRGRIIEARDGRSYLGAFALRDLTENWIYSHTGNRGLCWAKDMTIKGDD
;
A
#
# COMPACT_ATOMS: atom_id res chain seq x y z
N LEU A 1 -5.59 5.19 -12.02
CA LEU A 1 -4.35 4.84 -11.29
C LEU A 1 -3.32 5.95 -11.53
N ILE A 2 -2.69 6.51 -10.49
CA ILE A 2 -1.76 7.64 -10.64
C ILE A 2 -0.54 7.45 -9.72
N LEU A 3 0.67 7.50 -10.26
CA LEU A 3 1.91 7.53 -9.47
C LEU A 3 2.44 8.97 -9.35
N GLY A 4 2.53 9.48 -8.12
CA GLY A 4 3.07 10.80 -7.82
C GLY A 4 4.59 10.85 -7.98
N LYS A 5 5.07 11.66 -8.92
CA LYS A 5 6.50 11.79 -9.29
C LYS A 5 7.44 12.11 -8.13
N TYR A 6 7.04 12.96 -7.18
CA TYR A 6 7.92 13.49 -6.14
C TYR A 6 7.78 12.79 -4.79
N PHE A 7 6.63 12.18 -4.52
CA PHE A 7 6.32 11.59 -3.22
C PHE A 7 6.22 10.06 -3.26
N ASN A 8 6.27 9.47 -4.46
CA ASN A 8 6.12 8.03 -4.71
C ASN A 8 4.83 7.43 -4.15
N THR A 9 3.80 8.26 -4.02
CA THR A 9 2.46 7.84 -3.62
C THR A 9 1.72 7.32 -4.85
N MET A 10 1.13 6.13 -4.75
CA MET A 10 0.16 5.65 -5.72
C MET A 10 -1.24 6.00 -5.24
N GLU A 11 -1.98 6.73 -6.05
CA GLU A 11 -3.39 7.04 -5.82
C GLU A 11 -4.27 6.12 -6.67
N VAL A 12 -5.21 5.47 -5.99
CA VAL A 12 -6.31 4.73 -6.59
C VAL A 12 -7.59 5.46 -6.25
N ARG A 13 -8.30 5.90 -7.29
CA ARG A 13 -9.54 6.68 -7.16
C ARG A 13 -10.46 6.41 -8.34
N SER A 14 -11.75 6.66 -8.14
CA SER A 14 -12.73 6.67 -9.22
C SER A 14 -12.45 7.81 -10.20
N LEU A 15 -12.79 7.60 -11.47
CA LEU A 15 -12.84 8.66 -12.49
C LEU A 15 -13.97 9.65 -12.19
N VAL A 16 -15.07 9.17 -11.60
CA VAL A 16 -16.13 10.04 -11.07
C VAL A 16 -15.56 10.75 -9.86
N LYS A 17 -15.64 12.09 -9.85
CA LYS A 17 -15.11 12.90 -8.75
C LYS A 17 -15.83 12.53 -7.46
N THR A 18 -15.09 11.88 -6.56
CA THR A 18 -15.52 11.62 -5.18
C THR A 18 -14.50 12.22 -4.22
N ILE A 19 -14.86 12.32 -2.94
CA ILE A 19 -13.93 12.71 -1.88
C ILE A 19 -13.12 11.51 -1.36
N TYR A 20 -13.19 10.36 -2.05
CA TYR A 20 -12.61 9.09 -1.60
C TYR A 20 -11.49 8.66 -2.54
N SER A 21 -10.28 8.63 -1.99
CA SER A 21 -9.10 8.06 -2.63
C SER A 21 -8.43 7.11 -1.65
N THR A 22 -7.77 6.08 -2.17
CA THR A 22 -6.86 5.24 -1.39
C THR A 22 -5.44 5.55 -1.84
N TYR A 23 -4.58 5.87 -0.89
CA TYR A 23 -3.19 6.22 -1.17
C TYR A 23 -2.27 5.14 -0.64
N PHE A 24 -1.50 4.53 -1.53
CA PHE A 24 -0.45 3.59 -1.19
C PHE A 24 0.86 4.35 -1.17
N MET A 25 1.46 4.48 0.00
CA MET A 25 2.64 5.29 0.20
C MET A 25 3.89 4.64 -0.39
N ARG A 26 4.97 5.41 -0.38
CA ARG A 26 6.32 4.98 -0.75
C ARG A 26 6.83 3.82 0.14
N PRO A 27 7.80 3.03 -0.35
CA PRO A 27 8.42 2.00 0.46
C PRO A 27 9.34 2.65 1.51
N GLN A 28 9.59 1.93 2.60
CA GLN A 28 10.60 2.25 3.60
C GLN A 28 11.42 0.99 3.87
N LEU A 29 12.74 1.15 3.93
CA LEU A 29 13.68 0.03 4.07
C LEU A 29 14.57 0.22 5.29
N GLY A 30 14.91 -0.88 5.95
CA GLY A 30 15.86 -0.96 7.06
C GLY A 30 15.29 -0.60 8.43
N LEU A 31 16.13 -0.70 9.45
CA LEU A 31 15.89 -0.21 10.80
C LEU A 31 17.08 0.66 11.22
N PRO A 32 16.86 1.92 11.67
CA PRO A 32 15.59 2.66 11.58
C PRO A 32 15.14 2.79 10.11
N TYR A 33 13.82 2.90 9.89
CA TYR A 33 13.26 2.98 8.55
C TYR A 33 13.77 4.23 7.81
N SER A 34 14.42 4.03 6.67
CA SER A 34 14.92 5.11 5.83
C SER A 34 13.78 5.92 5.21
N VAL A 35 14.00 7.24 5.11
CA VAL A 35 13.12 8.18 4.38
C VAL A 35 13.64 8.49 2.98
N GLU A 36 14.63 7.73 2.47
CA GLU A 36 15.28 7.99 1.17
C GLU A 36 14.26 8.12 0.02
N PHE A 37 13.27 7.23 -0.05
CA PHE A 37 12.23 7.23 -1.08
C PHE A 37 11.20 8.37 -0.93
N ALA A 38 11.37 9.26 0.05
CA ALA A 38 10.58 10.49 0.17
C ALA A 38 10.98 11.54 -0.86
N LYS A 39 12.23 11.50 -1.32
CA LYS A 39 12.82 12.48 -2.25
C LYS A 39 13.42 11.80 -3.50
N THR A 40 13.74 10.51 -3.41
CA THR A 40 14.28 9.72 -4.53
C THR A 40 13.16 9.32 -5.49
N LYS A 41 13.27 9.71 -6.75
CA LYS A 41 12.35 9.31 -7.83
C LYS A 41 12.63 7.86 -8.25
N PRO A 42 11.65 7.15 -8.82
CA PRO A 42 11.94 5.89 -9.50
C PRO A 42 12.96 6.13 -10.62
N VAL A 43 13.90 5.20 -10.78
CA VAL A 43 14.90 5.24 -11.86
C VAL A 43 14.29 4.85 -13.20
N GLN A 44 13.22 4.06 -13.16
CA GLN A 44 12.46 3.61 -14.31
C GLN A 44 10.98 3.51 -13.93
N VAL A 45 10.12 3.93 -14.86
CA VAL A 45 8.67 3.74 -14.75
C VAL A 45 8.18 3.17 -16.07
N GLU A 46 7.45 2.07 -15.99
CA GLU A 46 6.75 1.45 -17.11
C GLU A 46 5.25 1.47 -16.82
N TRP A 47 4.45 1.67 -17.83
CA TRP A 47 3.00 1.63 -17.71
C TRP A 47 2.40 1.17 -19.02
N GLY A 48 1.21 0.61 -18.94
CA GLY A 48 0.50 0.12 -20.10
C GLY A 48 -0.74 -0.65 -19.68
N ASP A 49 -1.25 -1.42 -20.62
CA ASP A 49 -2.43 -2.26 -20.45
C ASP A 49 -2.09 -3.66 -20.98
N GLU A 50 -2.32 -4.68 -20.16
CA GLU A 50 -2.13 -6.10 -20.49
C GLU A 50 -3.44 -6.82 -20.20
N ASP A 51 -4.04 -7.46 -21.21
CA ASP A 51 -5.29 -8.23 -21.09
C ASP A 51 -6.44 -7.46 -20.39
N GLY A 52 -6.55 -6.16 -20.66
CA GLY A 52 -7.57 -5.29 -20.05
C GLY A 52 -7.27 -4.85 -18.61
N VAL A 53 -6.04 -5.08 -18.13
CA VAL A 53 -5.55 -4.63 -16.83
C VAL A 53 -4.52 -3.53 -17.03
N SER A 54 -4.83 -2.32 -16.57
CA SER A 54 -3.86 -1.23 -16.57
C SER A 54 -2.82 -1.46 -15.49
N PHE A 55 -1.54 -1.23 -15.79
CA PHE A 55 -0.46 -1.39 -14.83
C PHE A 55 0.47 -0.18 -14.78
N ILE A 56 1.13 -0.02 -13.62
CA ILE A 56 2.29 0.84 -13.44
C ILE A 56 3.36 0.02 -12.70
N ARG A 57 4.55 -0.08 -13.29
CA ARG A 57 5.75 -0.63 -12.68
C ARG A 57 6.73 0.51 -12.39
N ALA A 58 7.26 0.58 -11.18
CA ALA A 58 8.25 1.59 -10.80
C ALA A 58 9.44 0.92 -10.11
N THR A 59 10.64 1.21 -10.59
CA THR A 59 11.89 0.63 -10.08
C THR A 59 12.67 1.69 -9.31
N TYR A 60 13.16 1.32 -8.14
CA TYR A 60 13.91 2.18 -7.22
C TYR A 60 15.23 1.52 -6.86
N HIS A 61 16.31 2.30 -6.84
CA HIS A 61 17.58 1.85 -6.28
C HIS A 61 17.74 2.45 -4.87
N SER A 62 18.05 1.60 -3.88
CA SER A 62 18.33 2.10 -2.53
C SER A 62 19.70 2.77 -2.50
N SER A 63 19.77 4.00 -2.00
CA SER A 63 21.05 4.69 -1.78
C SER A 63 21.64 4.31 -0.43
N SER A 64 20.79 3.98 0.55
CA SER A 64 21.21 3.52 1.87
C SER A 64 21.68 2.06 1.89
N ARG A 65 21.29 1.25 0.90
CA ARG A 65 21.73 -0.14 0.73
C ARG A 65 22.10 -0.41 -0.74
N PRO A 66 23.34 -0.09 -1.15
CA PRO A 66 23.80 -0.35 -2.51
C PRO A 66 23.59 -1.82 -2.92
N GLY A 67 23.16 -2.04 -4.17
CA GLY A 67 22.80 -3.37 -4.68
C GLY A 67 21.34 -3.78 -4.41
N ILE A 68 20.61 -3.09 -3.52
CA ILE A 68 19.18 -3.37 -3.33
C ILE A 68 18.33 -2.58 -4.33
N VAL A 69 17.53 -3.32 -5.08
CA VAL A 69 16.52 -2.81 -6.01
C VAL A 69 15.14 -3.10 -5.44
N ILE A 70 14.24 -2.12 -5.49
CA ILE A 70 12.85 -2.27 -5.12
C ILE A 70 12.00 -2.05 -6.36
N GLU A 71 11.15 -3.02 -6.69
CA GLU A 71 10.15 -2.87 -7.74
C GLU A 71 8.76 -2.81 -7.13
N ARG A 72 8.00 -1.80 -7.55
CA ARG A 72 6.58 -1.69 -7.27
C ARG A 72 5.82 -2.08 -8.52
N LEU A 73 4.85 -2.96 -8.39
CA LEU A 73 3.92 -3.29 -9.47
C LEU A 73 2.49 -3.07 -8.99
N ALA A 74 1.80 -2.13 -9.63
CA ALA A 74 0.42 -1.80 -9.38
C ALA A 74 -0.42 -2.19 -10.59
N ARG A 75 -1.56 -2.85 -10.37
CA ARG A 75 -2.49 -3.29 -11.42
C ARG A 75 -3.91 -2.89 -11.07
N LEU A 76 -4.69 -2.45 -12.05
CA LEU A 76 -6.09 -2.10 -11.90
C LEU A 76 -6.91 -2.76 -13.01
N GLY A 77 -7.78 -3.69 -12.63
CA GLY A 77 -8.72 -4.34 -13.54
C GLY A 77 -9.96 -3.47 -13.81
N ALA A 78 -10.64 -3.75 -14.93
CA ALA A 78 -11.90 -3.10 -15.30
C ALA A 78 -13.05 -3.41 -14.31
N ASP A 79 -12.92 -4.48 -13.53
CA ASP A 79 -13.83 -4.86 -12.43
C ASP A 79 -13.60 -4.02 -11.15
N GLY A 80 -12.62 -3.12 -11.15
CA GLY A 80 -12.27 -2.27 -10.01
C GLY A 80 -11.32 -2.95 -9.02
N LEU A 81 -10.86 -4.17 -9.28
CA LEU A 81 -9.86 -4.81 -8.45
C LEU A 81 -8.49 -4.16 -8.66
N PHE A 82 -7.96 -3.61 -7.58
CA PHE A 82 -6.62 -3.08 -7.52
C PHE A 82 -5.71 -4.05 -6.76
N SER A 83 -4.52 -4.32 -7.31
CA SER A 83 -3.47 -5.03 -6.59
C SER A 83 -2.16 -4.25 -6.60
N GLN A 84 -1.40 -4.41 -5.54
CA GLN A 84 -0.05 -3.87 -5.42
C GLN A 84 0.88 -4.93 -4.88
N GLN A 85 2.02 -5.10 -5.56
CA GLN A 85 3.11 -5.96 -5.17
C GLN A 85 4.38 -5.13 -5.01
N TRP A 86 5.20 -5.53 -4.04
CA TRP A 86 6.58 -5.04 -3.87
C TRP A 86 7.53 -6.23 -4.01
N SER A 87 8.55 -6.08 -4.85
CA SER A 87 9.67 -7.02 -4.95
C SER A 87 10.93 -6.33 -4.43
N ILE A 88 11.65 -6.99 -3.53
CA ILE A 88 12.93 -6.52 -3.00
C ILE A 88 13.99 -7.48 -3.54
N ILE A 89 14.86 -6.96 -4.39
CA ILE A 89 15.80 -7.74 -5.19
C ILE A 89 17.21 -7.36 -4.74
N ASN A 90 18.01 -8.37 -4.41
CA ASN A 90 19.45 -8.19 -4.25
C ASN A 90 20.11 -8.33 -5.63
N ALA A 91 20.49 -7.21 -6.24
CA ALA A 91 21.24 -7.15 -7.49
C ALA A 91 22.75 -6.93 -7.26
N GLY A 92 23.20 -6.91 -5.99
CA GLY A 92 24.61 -6.87 -5.62
C GLY A 92 25.23 -8.26 -5.51
N GLU A 93 26.54 -8.30 -5.34
CA GLU A 93 27.31 -9.54 -5.18
C GLU A 93 27.21 -10.10 -3.76
N GLU A 94 27.08 -9.22 -2.76
CA GLU A 94 27.03 -9.59 -1.35
C GLU A 94 25.62 -9.97 -0.90
N PRO A 95 25.44 -10.99 -0.03
CA PRO A 95 24.13 -11.32 0.53
C PRO A 95 23.50 -10.16 1.31
N ALA A 96 22.24 -9.86 0.99
CA ALA A 96 21.48 -8.84 1.70
C ALA A 96 20.94 -9.34 3.05
N ALA A 97 21.55 -8.92 4.15
CA ALA A 97 21.10 -9.23 5.50
C ALA A 97 20.22 -8.13 6.12
N ASN A 98 19.41 -8.49 7.13
CA ASN A 98 18.62 -7.55 7.94
C ASN A 98 17.73 -6.61 7.11
N LEU A 99 17.04 -7.15 6.10
CA LEU A 99 16.10 -6.41 5.28
C LEU A 99 14.76 -6.30 5.99
N TRP A 100 14.41 -5.08 6.38
CA TRP A 100 13.11 -4.75 6.95
C TRP A 100 12.37 -3.85 5.98
N PHE A 101 11.13 -4.21 5.64
CA PHE A 101 10.32 -3.47 4.69
C PHE A 101 9.02 -3.02 5.36
N LYS A 102 8.67 -1.76 5.14
CA LYS A 102 7.38 -1.20 5.52
C LYS A 102 6.83 -0.36 4.38
N THR A 103 5.52 -0.38 4.23
CA THR A 103 4.76 0.62 3.46
C THR A 103 3.55 1.03 4.29
N MET A 104 2.99 2.20 3.97
CA MET A 104 1.75 2.68 4.60
C MET A 104 0.65 2.74 3.55
N ILE A 105 -0.58 2.50 3.99
CA ILE A 105 -1.78 2.69 3.19
C ILE A 105 -2.61 3.72 3.93
N ASN A 106 -2.85 4.86 3.31
CA ASN A 106 -3.84 5.79 3.80
C ASN A 106 -5.20 5.37 3.22
N PHE A 107 -6.10 5.01 4.15
CA PHE A 107 -7.48 4.63 3.90
C PHE A 107 -8.42 5.56 4.70
N ASP A 108 -8.48 6.83 4.29
CA ASP A 108 -9.20 7.93 4.99
C ASP A 108 -10.72 7.96 4.78
N ASN A 109 -11.46 8.61 5.68
CA ASN A 109 -12.93 8.76 5.60
C ASN A 109 -13.69 7.43 5.59
N VAL A 110 -13.30 6.51 6.46
CA VAL A 110 -13.89 5.17 6.52
C VAL A 110 -15.13 5.13 7.40
N TRP A 111 -16.13 4.39 6.93
CA TRP A 111 -17.17 3.78 7.76
C TRP A 111 -16.82 2.29 7.79
N PRO A 112 -15.91 1.88 8.69
CA PRO A 112 -15.28 0.57 8.62
C PRO A 112 -16.23 -0.55 9.07
N VAL A 113 -16.13 -1.67 8.36
CA VAL A 113 -16.54 -3.01 8.78
C VAL A 113 -15.28 -3.86 8.84
N LEU A 114 -15.00 -4.46 9.98
CA LEU A 114 -13.76 -5.21 10.19
C LEU A 114 -13.94 -6.39 11.17
N PRO A 115 -13.18 -7.48 11.00
CA PRO A 115 -13.24 -8.66 11.87
C PRO A 115 -12.31 -8.49 13.07
N LEU A 116 -12.84 -8.02 14.22
CA LEU A 116 -12.09 -7.73 15.44
C LEU A 116 -12.43 -8.73 16.55
N ARG A 117 -11.42 -9.36 17.15
CA ARG A 117 -11.58 -10.28 18.30
C ARG A 117 -12.66 -11.36 18.07
N GLY A 118 -12.72 -11.90 16.85
CA GLY A 118 -13.64 -12.98 16.48
C GLY A 118 -15.08 -12.53 16.19
N ARG A 119 -15.31 -11.23 16.03
CA ARG A 119 -16.61 -10.66 15.66
C ARG A 119 -16.46 -9.70 14.49
N ILE A 120 -17.50 -9.56 13.68
CA ILE A 120 -17.56 -8.49 12.68
C ILE A 120 -18.12 -7.24 13.37
N ILE A 121 -17.31 -6.18 13.40
CA ILE A 121 -17.66 -4.89 13.97
C ILE A 121 -17.91 -3.91 12.83
N GLU A 122 -18.98 -3.13 12.96
CA GLU A 122 -19.30 -2.02 12.07
C GLU A 122 -19.38 -0.73 12.90
N ALA A 123 -18.61 0.29 12.51
CA ALA A 123 -18.62 1.59 13.18
C ALA A 123 -19.78 2.45 12.65
N ARG A 124 -20.92 2.43 13.33
CA ARG A 124 -22.17 3.09 12.88
C ARG A 124 -22.31 4.55 13.32
N ASP A 125 -21.36 5.07 14.09
CA ASP A 125 -21.39 6.41 14.67
C ASP A 125 -20.85 7.52 13.74
N GLY A 126 -20.37 7.17 12.54
CA GLY A 126 -19.94 8.12 11.51
C GLY A 126 -18.50 7.88 11.03
N ARG A 127 -17.79 8.95 10.67
CA ARG A 127 -16.38 8.89 10.20
C ARG A 127 -15.46 8.48 11.36
N SER A 128 -15.26 7.19 11.53
CA SER A 128 -14.28 6.63 12.45
C SER A 128 -12.91 6.55 11.78
N TYR A 129 -11.85 6.85 12.52
CA TYR A 129 -10.47 6.63 12.05
C TYR A 129 -10.08 5.18 12.31
N LEU A 130 -9.38 4.51 11.38
CA LEU A 130 -8.91 3.14 11.61
C LEU A 130 -8.00 3.02 12.83
N GLY A 131 -7.25 4.07 13.16
CA GLY A 131 -6.41 4.12 14.37
C GLY A 131 -7.17 3.99 15.69
N ALA A 132 -8.49 4.24 15.70
CA ALA A 132 -9.32 4.02 16.89
C ALA A 132 -9.55 2.53 17.21
N PHE A 133 -9.25 1.63 16.26
CA PHE A 133 -9.40 0.18 16.44
C PHE A 133 -8.06 -0.46 16.76
N ALA A 134 -8.07 -1.44 17.66
CA ALA A 134 -6.90 -2.27 17.93
C ALA A 134 -6.63 -3.21 16.74
N LEU A 135 -6.07 -2.70 15.64
CA LEU A 135 -5.89 -3.47 14.38
C LEU A 135 -5.04 -4.75 14.56
N ARG A 136 -4.21 -4.82 15.60
CA ARG A 136 -3.48 -6.03 15.99
C ARG A 136 -4.39 -7.19 16.43
N ASP A 137 -5.64 -6.90 16.81
CA ASP A 137 -6.63 -7.88 17.26
C ASP A 137 -7.58 -8.30 16.11
N LEU A 138 -7.25 -7.95 14.86
CA LEU A 138 -7.99 -8.41 13.68
C LEU A 138 -7.86 -9.93 13.55
N THR A 139 -8.97 -10.62 13.31
CA THR A 139 -9.00 -12.08 13.14
C THR A 139 -8.95 -12.52 11.68
N GLU A 140 -9.15 -11.58 10.74
CA GLU A 140 -8.98 -11.82 9.31
C GLU A 140 -8.28 -10.63 8.64
N ASN A 141 -7.76 -10.86 7.44
CA ASN A 141 -6.88 -9.97 6.69
C ASN A 141 -7.64 -9.03 5.73
N TRP A 142 -8.76 -8.45 6.19
CA TRP A 142 -9.55 -7.51 5.41
C TRP A 142 -10.19 -6.40 6.25
N ILE A 143 -10.43 -5.27 5.60
CA ILE A 143 -11.22 -4.15 6.10
C ILE A 143 -12.12 -3.69 4.96
N TYR A 144 -13.40 -3.52 5.23
CA TYR A 144 -14.35 -2.93 4.30
C TYR A 144 -14.77 -1.54 4.76
N SER A 145 -15.12 -0.65 3.84
CA SER A 145 -15.66 0.67 4.13
C SER A 145 -16.93 0.90 3.32
N HIS A 146 -18.05 1.17 4.01
CA HIS A 146 -19.29 1.62 3.36
C HIS A 146 -19.07 2.95 2.62
N THR A 147 -18.19 3.80 3.13
CA THR A 147 -17.77 5.00 2.43
C THR A 147 -17.00 4.62 1.17
N GLY A 148 -17.60 4.89 0.01
CA GLY A 148 -17.03 4.58 -1.30
C GLY A 148 -17.07 3.10 -1.70
N ASN A 149 -17.78 2.24 -0.93
CA ASN A 149 -17.91 0.79 -1.16
C ASN A 149 -16.58 0.13 -1.55
N ARG A 150 -15.56 0.32 -0.71
CA ARG A 150 -14.18 -0.06 -1.00
C ARG A 150 -13.63 -0.99 0.07
N GLY A 151 -12.86 -1.98 -0.35
CA GLY A 151 -12.21 -2.94 0.52
C GLY A 151 -10.69 -2.86 0.45
N LEU A 152 -10.04 -3.23 1.54
CA LEU A 152 -8.62 -3.54 1.60
C LEU A 152 -8.47 -4.98 2.09
N CYS A 153 -7.57 -5.72 1.47
CA CYS A 153 -7.10 -7.01 1.98
C CYS A 153 -5.60 -7.14 1.73
N TRP A 154 -4.96 -8.04 2.49
CA TRP A 154 -3.52 -8.27 2.44
C TRP A 154 -3.21 -9.75 2.67
N ALA A 155 -1.97 -10.19 2.46
CA ALA A 155 -1.60 -11.59 2.71
C ALA A 155 -1.59 -11.90 4.22
N LYS A 156 -1.98 -13.11 4.63
CA LYS A 156 -2.17 -13.48 6.05
C LYS A 156 -0.88 -13.41 6.89
N ASP A 157 0.27 -13.50 6.24
CA ASP A 157 1.59 -13.41 6.84
C ASP A 157 2.08 -11.95 7.02
N MET A 158 1.38 -10.96 6.45
CA MET A 158 1.71 -9.55 6.67
C MET A 158 1.23 -9.08 8.04
N THR A 159 2.11 -8.40 8.77
CA THR A 159 1.75 -7.70 10.00
C THR A 159 1.16 -6.33 9.67
N ILE A 160 -0.06 -6.06 10.13
CA ILE A 160 -0.68 -4.74 10.08
C ILE A 160 -0.53 -4.04 11.43
N LYS A 161 -0.28 -2.74 11.38
CA LYS A 161 -0.29 -1.85 12.54
C LYS A 161 -1.15 -0.63 12.21
N GLY A 162 -1.97 -0.20 13.16
CA GLY A 162 -2.57 1.13 13.11
C GLY A 162 -1.53 2.19 13.44
N ASP A 163 -1.83 3.45 13.14
CA ASP A 163 -1.10 4.56 13.74
C ASP A 163 -1.41 4.56 15.24
N ASP A 164 -0.37 4.40 16.07
CA ASP A 164 -0.42 4.61 17.52
C ASP A 164 -0.49 6.11 17.84
#